data_AF-A0A8W8IHP8-F1
#
_entry.id   AF-A0A8W8IHP8-F1
#
_cell.length_a   1.000
_cell.length_b   1.000
_cell.length_c   1.000
_cell.angle_alpha   90.00
_cell.angle_beta   90.00
_cell.angle_gamma   90.00
#
_symmetry.space_group_name_H-M   'P 1'
#
loop_
_entity.id
_entity.type
_entity.pdbx_description
1 polymer ?
#
loop_
_entity_poly.entity_id
_entity_poly.type
_entity_poly.pdbx_seq_one_letter_code
_entity_poly.pdbx_strand_id
1 'polypeptide(L)'
;MKYVDTHDIKFFEALKMILYRLSRADEDPAKGLTAKDPNSGVTVDSHVSYGSHGSDSRYISCSKTLEGINEFASHSRTFPKRIVRLKINENHPEIKSIIDLTDSYELHRHVFTQQGINFARKFDEVLVEGRIRAECITLI
;
A
#
# COMPACT_ATOMS: atom_id res chain seq x y z
N MET A 1 32.05 21.14 20.29
CA MET A 1 32.29 20.23 19.14
C MET A 1 31.85 18.84 19.58
N LYS A 2 30.60 18.46 19.32
CA LYS A 2 30.12 17.11 19.68
C LYS A 2 30.42 16.17 18.52
N TYR A 3 31.22 15.15 18.81
CA TYR A 3 31.44 14.01 17.93
C TYR A 3 30.08 13.42 17.57
N VAL A 4 29.77 13.35 16.28
CA VAL A 4 28.67 12.52 15.78
C VAL A 4 29.30 11.15 15.53
N ASP A 5 28.85 10.16 16.30
CA ASP A 5 29.35 8.80 16.21
C ASP A 5 28.91 8.22 14.85
N THR A 6 29.84 7.63 14.11
CA THR A 6 29.59 6.97 12.82
C THR A 6 28.57 5.83 12.91
N HIS A 7 28.19 5.40 14.13
CA HIS A 7 27.09 4.47 14.37
C HIS A 7 25.70 5.08 14.16
N ASP A 8 25.52 6.39 14.32
CA ASP A 8 24.24 7.08 14.07
C ASP A 8 23.89 7.15 12.58
N ILE A 9 24.90 7.07 11.71
CA ILE A 9 24.73 7.09 10.24
C ILE A 9 24.12 5.76 9.74
N LYS A 10 24.27 4.66 10.50
CA LYS A 10 23.67 3.36 10.16
C LYS A 10 22.26 3.15 10.72
N PHE A 11 21.83 3.93 11.71
CA PHE A 11 20.45 3.91 12.23
C PHE A 11 19.43 4.58 11.30
N PHE A 12 19.92 5.35 10.31
CA PHE A 12 19.10 6.08 9.34
C PHE A 12 19.05 5.45 7.94
N GLU A 13 19.50 4.20 7.77
CA GLU A 13 18.86 3.36 6.76
C GLU A 13 17.48 2.98 7.29
N ALA A 14 16.55 3.94 7.23
CA ALA A 14 15.15 3.69 7.54
C ALA A 14 14.74 2.39 6.86
N LEU A 15 14.21 1.43 7.64
CA LEU A 15 13.74 0.16 7.10
C LEU A 15 12.76 0.48 5.97
N LYS A 16 13.19 0.18 4.74
CA LYS A 16 12.38 0.43 3.55
C LYS A 16 11.52 -0.78 3.32
N MET A 17 10.22 -0.62 3.55
CA MET A 17 9.21 -1.63 3.23
C MET A 17 9.09 -1.76 1.71
N ILE A 18 9.06 -3.00 1.22
CA ILE A 18 8.78 -3.30 -0.18
C ILE A 18 7.34 -3.74 -0.29
N LEU A 19 6.58 -3.04 -1.13
CA LEU A 19 5.22 -3.39 -1.50
C LEU A 19 5.09 -3.47 -3.02
N TYR A 20 3.99 -4.03 -3.48
CA TYR A 20 3.65 -4.13 -4.89
C TYR A 20 2.24 -3.61 -5.13
N ARG A 21 2.00 -3.02 -6.29
CA ARG A 21 0.68 -2.50 -6.64
C ARG A 21 0.42 -2.64 -8.13
N LEU A 22 -0.82 -2.97 -8.47
CA LEU A 22 -1.33 -2.87 -9.83
C LEU A 22 -1.79 -1.43 -10.04
N SER A 23 -1.03 -0.69 -10.83
CA SER A 23 -1.36 0.70 -11.14
C SER A 23 -2.63 0.77 -11.99
N ARG A 24 -3.51 1.73 -11.66
CA ARG A 24 -4.72 2.01 -12.44
C ARG A 24 -4.36 2.56 -13.82
N ALA A 25 -5.28 2.48 -14.78
CA ALA A 25 -5.03 2.99 -16.12
C ALA A 25 -4.78 4.52 -16.16
N ASP A 26 -5.41 5.26 -15.25
CA ASP A 26 -5.31 6.72 -15.09
C ASP A 26 -4.14 7.18 -14.21
N GLU A 27 -3.43 6.26 -13.55
CA GLU A 27 -2.30 6.61 -12.70
C GLU A 27 -1.01 6.83 -13.53
N ASP A 28 -0.25 7.85 -13.16
CA ASP A 28 1.08 8.10 -13.70
C ASP A 28 2.12 7.91 -12.59
N PRO A 29 2.83 6.77 -12.55
CA PRO A 29 3.88 6.50 -11.56
C PRO A 29 4.93 7.60 -11.45
N ALA A 30 5.20 8.36 -12.54
CA ALA A 30 6.17 9.45 -12.52
C ALA A 30 5.72 10.67 -11.69
N LYS A 31 4.42 10.73 -11.33
CA LYS A 31 3.85 11.79 -10.46
C LYS A 31 3.68 11.34 -9.00
N GLY A 32 4.00 10.07 -8.70
CA GLY A 32 3.66 9.43 -7.44
C GLY A 32 2.23 8.89 -7.43
N LEU A 33 1.82 8.37 -6.28
CA LEU A 33 0.48 7.82 -6.06
C LEU A 33 -0.19 8.52 -4.90
N THR A 34 -1.45 8.84 -5.09
CA THR A 34 -2.38 9.31 -4.07
C THR A 34 -3.64 8.45 -4.13
N ALA A 35 -4.32 8.34 -3.00
CA ALA A 35 -5.63 7.73 -2.95
C ALA A 35 -6.64 8.52 -3.83
N LYS A 36 -7.74 7.87 -4.21
CA LYS A 36 -8.79 8.50 -5.04
C LYS A 36 -9.46 9.66 -4.32
N ASP A 37 -9.76 9.47 -3.03
CA ASP A 37 -10.25 10.52 -2.13
C ASP A 37 -9.46 10.48 -0.82
N PRO A 38 -8.40 11.29 -0.70
CA PRO A 38 -7.57 11.35 0.51
C PRO A 38 -8.31 11.78 1.80
N ASN A 39 -9.52 12.33 1.69
CA ASN A 39 -10.32 12.79 2.82
C ASN A 39 -11.51 11.86 3.13
N SER A 40 -11.62 10.73 2.41
CA SER A 40 -12.72 9.79 2.54
C SER A 40 -12.83 9.20 3.93
N GLY A 41 -14.06 9.13 4.45
CA GLY A 41 -14.41 8.48 5.73
C GLY A 41 -14.58 6.96 5.65
N VAL A 42 -14.37 6.34 4.48
CA VAL A 42 -14.50 4.89 4.27
C VAL A 42 -13.61 4.13 5.26
N THR A 43 -14.16 3.11 5.92
CA THR A 43 -13.43 2.27 6.87
C THR A 43 -12.53 1.28 6.15
N VAL A 44 -11.54 0.72 6.87
CA VAL A 44 -10.69 -0.35 6.33
C VAL A 44 -11.54 -1.56 5.90
N ASP A 45 -12.44 -2.04 6.76
CA ASP A 45 -13.37 -3.13 6.43
C ASP A 45 -14.15 -2.85 5.14
N SER A 46 -14.80 -1.69 5.01
CA SER A 46 -15.56 -1.36 3.80
C SER A 46 -14.68 -1.28 2.56
N HIS A 47 -13.46 -0.72 2.68
CA HIS A 47 -12.51 -0.63 1.57
C HIS A 47 -12.08 -2.01 1.07
N VAL A 48 -11.72 -2.90 1.99
CA VAL A 48 -11.19 -4.24 1.67
C VAL A 48 -12.31 -5.14 1.13
N SER A 49 -13.50 -5.09 1.73
CA SER A 49 -14.57 -6.05 1.43
C SER A 49 -15.29 -5.79 0.12
N TYR A 50 -15.44 -4.52 -0.26
CA TYR A 50 -16.10 -4.12 -1.51
C TYR A 50 -15.10 -3.70 -2.59
N GLY A 51 -13.82 -3.58 -2.23
CA GLY A 51 -12.77 -3.11 -3.11
C GLY A 51 -13.08 -1.72 -3.68
N SER A 52 -12.54 -1.43 -4.86
CA SER A 52 -12.77 -0.16 -5.55
C SER A 52 -14.16 -0.02 -6.21
N HIS A 53 -15.05 -1.01 -6.04
CA HIS A 53 -16.40 -1.00 -6.61
C HIS A 53 -17.38 -0.30 -5.64
N GLY A 54 -17.43 1.03 -5.70
CA GLY A 54 -18.50 1.81 -5.07
C GLY A 54 -18.06 2.80 -3.99
N SER A 55 -16.78 2.88 -3.65
CA SER A 55 -16.29 3.90 -2.73
C SER A 55 -14.85 4.31 -3.03
N ASP A 56 -14.64 5.60 -3.24
CA ASP A 56 -13.31 6.20 -3.28
C ASP A 56 -12.81 6.34 -1.84
N SER A 57 -11.78 5.59 -1.49
CA SER A 57 -11.19 5.61 -0.15
C SER A 57 -9.94 6.47 -0.10
N ARG A 58 -9.46 6.70 1.13
CA ARG A 58 -8.18 7.35 1.43
C ARG A 58 -6.97 6.41 1.37
N TYR A 59 -7.18 5.14 0.99
CA TYR A 59 -6.17 4.09 1.00
C TYR A 59 -5.64 3.78 -0.39
N ILE A 60 -4.33 3.61 -0.48
CA ILE A 60 -3.63 3.04 -1.63
C ILE A 60 -3.44 1.55 -1.35
N SER A 61 -4.27 0.69 -1.95
CA SER A 61 -4.12 -0.77 -1.84
C SER A 61 -2.82 -1.25 -2.47
N CYS A 62 -2.08 -2.05 -1.71
CA CYS A 62 -0.88 -2.71 -2.15
C CYS A 62 -0.94 -4.19 -1.74
N SER A 63 -0.04 -4.99 -2.27
CA SER A 63 0.26 -6.33 -1.81
C SER A 63 1.66 -6.36 -1.20
N LYS A 64 1.85 -7.11 -0.12
CA LYS A 64 3.15 -7.32 0.51
C LYS A 64 4.07 -8.19 -0.33
N THR A 65 3.51 -9.09 -1.15
CA THR A 65 4.25 -10.05 -1.96
C THR A 65 4.00 -9.84 -3.45
N LEU A 66 4.98 -10.29 -4.26
CA LEU A 66 4.84 -10.32 -5.72
C LEU A 66 3.78 -11.35 -6.16
N GLU A 67 3.64 -12.44 -5.42
CA GLU A 67 2.62 -13.46 -5.68
C GLU A 67 1.21 -12.91 -5.48
N GLY A 68 0.96 -12.25 -4.34
CA GLY A 68 -0.33 -11.62 -4.04
C GLY A 68 -0.75 -10.59 -5.09
N ILE A 69 0.19 -9.76 -5.59
CA ILE A 69 -0.16 -8.78 -6.63
C ILE A 69 -0.42 -9.43 -7.99
N ASN A 70 0.30 -10.51 -8.33
CA ASN A 70 0.08 -11.23 -9.57
C ASN A 70 -1.28 -11.95 -9.54
N GLU A 71 -1.66 -12.51 -8.40
CA GLU A 71 -2.96 -13.11 -8.19
C GLU A 71 -4.08 -12.05 -8.24
N PHE A 72 -3.88 -10.87 -7.67
CA PHE A 72 -4.82 -9.76 -7.85
C PHE A 72 -4.92 -9.33 -9.32
N ALA A 73 -3.78 -9.19 -10.00
CA ALA A 73 -3.72 -8.79 -11.40
C ALA A 73 -4.37 -9.82 -12.34
N SER A 74 -4.33 -11.11 -12.02
CA SER A 74 -4.99 -12.17 -12.80
C SER A 74 -6.53 -12.02 -12.79
N HIS A 75 -7.09 -11.52 -11.68
CA HIS A 75 -8.53 -11.28 -11.49
C HIS A 75 -8.98 -9.87 -11.89
N SER A 76 -8.03 -8.93 -12.03
CA SER A 76 -8.33 -7.54 -12.35
C SER A 76 -8.71 -7.34 -13.82
N ARG A 77 -9.70 -6.46 -14.04
CA ARG A 77 -10.09 -5.98 -15.37
C ARG A 77 -9.26 -4.77 -15.85
N THR A 78 -8.33 -4.27 -15.02
CA THR A 78 -7.46 -3.15 -15.39
C THR A 78 -6.59 -3.50 -16.59
N PHE A 79 -6.53 -2.60 -17.57
CA PHE A 79 -5.69 -2.74 -18.77
C PHE A 79 -5.09 -1.38 -19.18
N PRO A 80 -3.79 -1.31 -19.54
CA PRO A 80 -2.80 -2.38 -19.46
C PRO A 80 -2.49 -2.76 -18.00
N LYS A 81 -2.15 -4.03 -17.75
CA LYS A 81 -1.71 -4.48 -16.42
C LYS A 81 -0.29 -3.96 -16.17
N ARG A 82 -0.17 -2.95 -15.31
CA ARG A 82 1.11 -2.33 -14.93
C ARG A 82 1.37 -2.57 -13.46
N ILE A 83 2.29 -3.48 -13.16
CA ILE A 83 2.69 -3.75 -11.77
C ILE A 83 3.85 -2.84 -11.43
N VAL A 84 3.76 -2.17 -10.29
CA VAL A 84 4.84 -1.35 -9.74
C VAL A 84 5.32 -1.94 -8.43
N ARG A 85 6.63 -1.90 -8.23
CA ARG A 85 7.29 -2.10 -6.94
C ARG A 85 7.42 -0.76 -6.23
N LEU A 86 7.08 -0.74 -4.95
CA LEU A 86 7.08 0.43 -4.10
C LEU A 86 8.13 0.22 -3.00
N LYS A 87 9.07 1.17 -2.87
CA LYS A 87 10.07 1.20 -1.80
C LYS A 87 9.73 2.32 -0.82
N ILE A 88 8.95 2.00 0.20
CA ILE A 88 8.34 2.97 1.12
C ILE A 88 9.20 3.11 2.37
N ASN A 89 9.43 4.36 2.80
CA ASN A 89 9.89 4.66 4.15
C ASN A 89 8.65 4.97 5.00
N GLU A 90 8.34 4.11 5.95
CA GLU A 90 7.17 4.25 6.85
C GLU A 90 7.21 5.53 7.70
N ASN A 91 8.42 6.04 7.98
CA ASN A 91 8.62 7.25 8.77
C ASN A 91 8.63 8.54 7.92
N HIS A 92 8.32 8.44 6.63
CA HIS A 92 8.29 9.60 5.75
C HIS A 92 7.04 10.47 6.07
N PRO A 93 7.16 11.81 6.17
CA PRO A 93 6.06 12.69 6.63
C PRO A 93 4.81 12.69 5.73
N GLU A 94 4.94 12.30 4.45
CA GLU A 94 3.80 12.16 3.53
C GLU A 94 3.07 10.81 3.67
N ILE A 95 3.61 9.86 4.44
CA ILE A 95 2.95 8.60 4.80
C ILE A 95 2.28 8.81 6.15
N LYS A 96 0.95 8.79 6.16
CA LYS A 96 0.16 9.00 7.39
C LYS A 96 0.05 7.73 8.21
N SER A 97 -0.21 6.61 7.53
CA SER A 97 -0.33 5.30 8.17
C SER A 97 -0.07 4.17 7.16
N ILE A 98 0.37 3.03 7.67
CA ILE A 98 0.44 1.76 6.93
C ILE A 98 -0.29 0.71 7.78
N ILE A 99 -1.24 0.02 7.17
CA ILE A 99 -2.00 -1.05 7.80
C ILE A 99 -1.68 -2.35 7.06
N ASP A 100 -0.88 -3.20 7.71
CA ASP A 100 -0.45 -4.48 7.14
C ASP A 100 -1.45 -5.58 7.52
N LEU A 101 -2.36 -5.90 6.61
CA LEU A 101 -3.41 -6.91 6.85
C LEU A 101 -2.90 -8.35 6.69
N THR A 102 -1.62 -8.54 6.38
CA THR A 102 -0.96 -9.85 6.51
C THR A 102 -0.66 -10.18 7.96
N ASP A 103 -0.55 -9.16 8.82
CA ASP A 103 -0.52 -9.35 10.26
C ASP A 103 -1.92 -9.70 10.79
N SER A 104 -2.01 -10.82 11.50
CA SER A 104 -3.29 -11.31 12.00
C SER A 104 -3.94 -10.37 13.01
N TYR A 105 -3.16 -9.61 13.78
CA TYR A 105 -3.71 -8.71 14.79
C TYR A 105 -4.31 -7.46 14.13
N GLU A 106 -3.58 -6.85 13.19
CA GLU A 106 -4.10 -5.73 12.39
C GLU A 106 -5.31 -6.16 11.55
N LEU A 107 -5.29 -7.36 10.95
CA LEU A 107 -6.42 -7.90 10.20
C LEU A 107 -7.71 -7.94 11.04
N HIS A 108 -7.68 -8.58 12.21
CA HIS A 108 -8.86 -8.73 13.06
C HIS A 108 -9.28 -7.42 13.76
N ARG A 109 -8.36 -6.47 13.90
CA ARG A 109 -8.66 -5.12 14.43
C ARG A 109 -9.44 -4.29 13.41
N HIS A 110 -9.18 -4.48 12.12
CA HIS A 110 -9.65 -3.58 11.07
C HIS A 110 -10.70 -4.14 10.11
N VAL A 111 -10.79 -5.47 9.98
CA VAL A 111 -11.66 -6.15 9.01
C VAL A 111 -12.54 -7.18 9.75
N PHE A 112 -13.85 -7.05 9.59
CA PHE A 112 -14.84 -7.81 10.36
C PHE A 112 -15.69 -8.72 9.48
N THR A 113 -15.72 -8.47 8.18
CA THR A 113 -16.45 -9.27 7.22
C THR A 113 -15.60 -10.42 6.68
N GLN A 114 -16.20 -11.60 6.55
CA GLN A 114 -15.49 -12.79 6.04
C GLN A 114 -14.93 -12.57 4.62
N GLN A 115 -15.66 -11.82 3.79
CA GLN A 115 -15.20 -11.45 2.45
C GLN A 115 -13.93 -10.61 2.51
N GLY A 116 -13.89 -9.56 3.34
CA GLY A 116 -12.70 -8.73 3.48
C GLY A 116 -11.51 -9.52 4.02
N ILE A 117 -11.72 -10.38 5.01
CA ILE A 117 -10.69 -11.28 5.53
C ILE A 117 -10.13 -12.19 4.42
N ASN A 118 -11.00 -12.75 3.58
CA ASN A 118 -10.60 -13.61 2.48
C ASN A 118 -9.80 -12.83 1.44
N PHE A 119 -10.21 -11.61 1.07
CA PHE A 119 -9.48 -10.79 0.10
C PHE A 119 -8.13 -10.31 0.64
N ALA A 120 -8.09 -9.80 1.86
CA ALA A 120 -6.84 -9.36 2.49
C ALA A 120 -5.80 -10.49 2.53
N ARG A 121 -6.21 -11.70 2.92
CA ARG A 121 -5.33 -12.88 2.91
C ARG A 121 -4.97 -13.35 1.51
N LYS A 122 -5.92 -13.35 0.57
CA LYS A 122 -5.70 -13.84 -0.79
C LYS A 122 -4.68 -12.98 -1.55
N PHE A 123 -4.69 -11.67 -1.31
CA PHE A 123 -3.86 -10.72 -2.06
C PHE A 123 -2.71 -10.12 -1.23
N ASP A 124 -2.45 -10.65 -0.03
CA ASP A 124 -1.48 -10.15 0.93
C ASP A 124 -1.60 -8.63 1.15
N GLU A 125 -2.82 -8.16 1.41
CA GLU A 125 -3.15 -6.74 1.32
C GLU A 125 -2.45 -5.89 2.39
N VAL A 126 -1.89 -4.77 1.94
CA VAL A 126 -1.34 -3.71 2.78
C VAL A 126 -1.93 -2.39 2.31
N LEU A 127 -2.49 -1.61 3.23
CA LEU A 127 -3.08 -0.31 2.93
C LEU A 127 -2.11 0.80 3.32
N VAL A 128 -1.86 1.73 2.40
CA VAL A 128 -1.07 2.93 2.67
C VAL A 128 -1.99 4.15 2.64
N GLU A 129 -2.00 4.95 3.70
CA GLU A 129 -2.65 6.25 3.73
C GLU A 129 -1.60 7.37 3.56
N GLY A 130 -1.87 8.32 2.66
CA GLY A 130 -0.96 9.43 2.37
C GLY A 130 -0.55 9.47 0.90
N ARG A 131 0.67 9.93 0.64
CA ARG A 131 1.23 10.06 -0.70
C ARG A 131 2.53 9.27 -0.85
N ILE A 132 2.56 8.40 -1.86
CA ILE A 132 3.78 7.69 -2.26
C ILE A 132 4.46 8.50 -3.36
N ARG A 133 5.67 8.98 -3.10
CA ARG A 133 6.40 9.83 -4.03
C ARG A 133 6.94 9.05 -5.23
N ALA A 134 7.14 9.70 -6.36
CA ALA A 134 7.52 9.07 -7.62
C ALA A 134 8.84 8.27 -7.52
N GLU A 135 9.82 8.78 -6.77
CA GLU A 135 11.11 8.11 -6.57
C GLU A 135 11.01 6.80 -5.77
N CYS A 136 9.87 6.54 -5.12
CA CYS A 136 9.61 5.28 -4.44
C CYS A 136 9.09 4.20 -5.39
N ILE A 137 8.83 4.51 -6.67
CA ILE A 137 8.05 3.66 -7.58
C ILE A 137 8.94 3.16 -8.72
N THR A 138 8.89 1.86 -8.99
CA THR A 138 9.57 1.23 -10.13
C THR A 138 8.59 0.32 -10.85
N LEU A 139 8.39 0.51 -12.16
CA LEU A 139 7.63 -0.43 -12.99
C LEU A 139 8.43 -1.73 -13.12
N ILE A 140 7.78 -2.88 -12.94
CA ILE A 140 8.40 -4.21 -13.02
C ILE A 140 7.66 -5.14 -13.98
#